data_AF-A0A1H8VRK9-F1
#
_entry.id   AF-A0A1H8VRK9-F1
#
_cell.length_a   1.000
_cell.length_b   1.000
_cell.length_c   1.000
_cell.angle_alpha   90.00
_cell.angle_beta   90.00
_cell.angle_gamma   90.00
#
_symmetry.space_group_name_H-M   'P 1'
#
loop_
_entity.id
_entity.type
_entity.pdbx_description
1 polymer ?
#
loop_
_entity_poly.entity_id
_entity_poly.type
_entity_poly.pdbx_seq_one_letter_code
_entity_poly.pdbx_strand_id
1 'polypeptide(L)'
;MITHTVDMTQPSAINFAPETIADEVAQNIRTILSTPLGSVPMARTVGVDYSALDEPPDIAEARMTSAVITAIVEQDPRALVTDVSFLASAEDAMWGRMRPVVKYVLVEEVGES
;
A
#
# COMPACT_ATOMS: atom_id res chain seq x y z
N MET A 1 -15.28 9.20 10.84
CA MET A 1 -14.11 8.66 10.12
C MET A 1 -14.55 7.47 9.29
N ILE A 2 -14.49 7.60 7.97
CA ILE A 2 -14.76 6.52 7.04
C ILE A 2 -13.45 5.76 6.83
N THR A 3 -13.46 4.45 7.02
CA THR A 3 -12.29 3.60 6.76
C THR A 3 -12.37 3.05 5.34
N HIS A 4 -11.35 3.36 4.55
CA HIS A 4 -11.16 2.83 3.21
C HIS A 4 -10.18 1.65 3.24
N THR A 5 -10.31 0.71 2.30
CA THR A 5 -9.46 -0.47 2.22
C THR A 5 -8.90 -0.63 0.80
N VAL A 6 -7.58 -0.83 0.70
CA VAL A 6 -6.90 -1.24 -0.52
C VAL A 6 -6.42 -2.67 -0.33
N ASP A 7 -7.04 -3.59 -1.08
CA ASP A 7 -6.67 -5.01 -1.09
C ASP A 7 -5.89 -5.33 -2.37
N MET A 8 -4.61 -5.69 -2.24
CA MET A 8 -3.75 -6.09 -3.36
C MET A 8 -3.94 -7.56 -3.79
N THR A 9 -4.78 -8.32 -3.09
CA THR A 9 -5.20 -9.66 -3.56
C THR A 9 -6.21 -9.56 -4.70
N GLN A 10 -6.96 -8.46 -4.76
CA GLN A 10 -8.02 -8.23 -5.74
C GLN A 10 -7.52 -7.35 -6.89
N PRO A 11 -7.81 -7.72 -8.15
CA PRO A 11 -7.51 -6.85 -9.28
C PRO A 11 -8.39 -5.58 -9.22
N SER A 12 -7.88 -4.48 -9.76
CA SER A 12 -8.65 -3.26 -9.98
C SER A 12 -8.38 -2.68 -11.36
N ALA A 13 -9.43 -2.14 -12.00
CA ALA A 13 -9.28 -1.38 -13.22
C ALA A 13 -8.70 0.02 -12.91
N ILE A 14 -7.94 0.57 -13.86
CA ILE A 14 -7.46 1.94 -13.79
C ILE A 14 -8.62 2.88 -14.13
N ASN A 15 -8.89 3.84 -13.26
CA ASN A 15 -9.80 4.95 -13.51
C ASN A 15 -8.99 6.24 -13.76
N PHE A 16 -9.14 6.80 -14.97
CA PHE A 16 -8.48 8.05 -15.36
C PHE A 16 -9.26 9.31 -14.95
N ALA A 17 -10.51 9.15 -14.48
CA ALA A 17 -11.37 10.21 -14.00
C ALA A 17 -12.07 9.76 -12.70
N PRO A 18 -11.33 9.62 -11.58
CA PRO A 18 -11.92 9.30 -10.28
C PRO A 18 -12.95 10.36 -9.88
N GLU A 19 -14.12 9.90 -9.42
CA GLU A 19 -15.22 10.77 -8.98
C GLU A 19 -15.00 11.27 -7.54
N THR A 20 -14.23 10.52 -6.74
CA THR A 20 -13.95 10.83 -5.34
C THR A 20 -12.44 10.85 -5.05
N ILE A 21 -12.03 11.63 -4.04
CA ILE A 21 -10.66 11.63 -3.54
C ILE A 21 -10.26 10.25 -3.00
N ALA A 22 -11.20 9.52 -2.38
CA ALA A 22 -10.95 8.16 -1.91
C ALA A 22 -10.58 7.20 -3.05
N ASP A 23 -11.24 7.31 -4.21
CA ASP A 23 -10.92 6.47 -5.38
C ASP A 23 -9.56 6.82 -5.97
N GLU A 24 -9.24 8.11 -6.05
CA GLU A 24 -7.93 8.59 -6.51
C GLU A 24 -6.81 8.09 -5.57
N VAL A 25 -6.97 8.28 -4.26
CA VAL A 25 -6.00 7.87 -3.24
C VAL A 25 -5.86 6.35 -3.21
N ALA A 26 -6.95 5.59 -3.30
CA ALA A 26 -6.89 4.13 -3.38
C ALA A 26 -6.10 3.65 -4.61
N GLN A 27 -6.28 4.31 -5.76
CA GLN A 27 -5.51 4.02 -6.96
C GLN A 27 -4.03 4.36 -6.79
N ASN A 28 -3.70 5.53 -6.22
CA ASN A 28 -2.32 5.94 -5.96
C ASN A 28 -1.62 4.96 -5.00
N ILE A 29 -2.28 4.56 -3.92
CA ILE A 29 -1.77 3.54 -2.99
C ILE A 29 -1.46 2.25 -3.76
N ARG A 30 -2.37 1.75 -4.61
CA ARG A 30 -2.08 0.57 -5.45
C ARG A 30 -0.86 0.78 -6.34
N THR A 31 -0.74 1.94 -6.97
CA THR A 31 0.42 2.28 -7.81
C THR A 31 1.72 2.23 -7.00
N ILE A 32 1.77 2.88 -5.83
CA ILE A 32 2.92 2.87 -4.92
C ILE A 32 3.29 1.43 -4.54
N LEU A 33 2.31 0.66 -4.06
CA LEU A 33 2.52 -0.74 -3.63
C LEU A 33 2.95 -1.64 -4.80
N SER A 34 2.49 -1.41 -6.03
CA SER A 34 2.92 -2.20 -7.18
C SER A 34 4.30 -1.82 -7.74
N THR A 35 4.92 -0.76 -7.22
CA THR A 35 6.17 -0.20 -7.76
C THR A 35 7.33 -0.50 -6.81
N PRO A 36 8.35 -1.26 -7.22
CA PRO A 36 9.58 -1.37 -6.45
C PRO A 36 10.32 -0.03 -6.41
N LEU A 37 10.75 0.41 -5.22
CA LEU A 37 11.51 1.64 -5.07
C LEU A 37 12.75 1.66 -5.99
N GLY A 38 13.00 2.77 -6.66
CA GLY A 38 14.12 2.92 -7.60
C GLY A 38 13.90 2.35 -9.00
N SER A 39 12.81 1.60 -9.24
CA SER A 39 12.55 0.97 -10.54
C SER A 39 12.17 1.95 -11.65
N VAL A 40 11.64 3.13 -11.30
CA VAL A 40 11.21 4.14 -12.26
C VAL A 40 12.37 5.12 -12.55
N PRO A 41 12.96 5.14 -13.75
CA PRO A 41 14.22 5.86 -14.00
C PRO A 41 14.19 7.36 -13.71
N MET A 42 13.06 8.00 -14.02
CA MET A 42 12.86 9.45 -13.81
C MET A 42 12.21 9.78 -12.46
N ALA A 43 11.80 8.76 -11.70
CA ALA A 43 11.08 8.91 -10.43
C ALA A 43 11.52 7.84 -9.41
N ARG A 44 12.83 7.74 -9.16
CA ARG A 44 13.41 6.67 -8.32
C ARG A 44 12.92 6.65 -6.87
N THR A 45 12.37 7.76 -6.38
CA THR A 45 11.82 7.87 -5.03
C THR A 45 10.40 7.29 -4.90
N VAL A 46 9.77 6.90 -6.02
CA VAL A 46 8.43 6.32 -6.01
C VAL A 46 8.50 4.81 -5.80
N GLY A 47 7.59 4.29 -5.00
CA GLY A 47 7.43 2.86 -4.73
C GLY A 47 7.71 2.45 -3.29
N VAL A 48 7.79 1.14 -3.06
CA VAL A 48 8.07 0.52 -1.76
C VAL A 48 9.43 -0.16 -1.79
N ASP A 49 10.19 -0.05 -0.71
CA ASP A 49 11.41 -0.82 -0.52
C ASP A 49 11.05 -2.28 -0.15
N TYR A 50 11.40 -3.20 -1.04
CA TYR A 50 11.15 -4.64 -0.91
C TYR A 50 12.37 -5.44 -0.43
N SER A 51 13.43 -4.78 0.04
CA SER A 51 14.65 -5.45 0.50
C SER A 51 14.43 -6.43 1.65
N ALA A 52 13.37 -6.24 2.45
CA ALA A 52 13.02 -7.12 3.56
C ALA A 52 12.37 -8.47 3.14
N LEU A 53 12.05 -8.68 1.85
CA LEU A 53 11.42 -9.92 1.39
C LEU A 53 12.31 -11.17 1.58
N ASP A 54 13.63 -11.00 1.60
CA ASP A 54 14.59 -12.10 1.79
C ASP A 54 14.81 -12.48 3.27
N GLU A 55 14.13 -11.79 4.20
CA GLU A 55 14.23 -12.06 5.63
C GLU A 55 13.29 -13.20 6.07
N PRO A 56 13.51 -13.80 7.27
CA PRO A 56 12.55 -14.74 7.84
C PRO A 56 11.14 -14.14 7.91
N PRO A 57 10.06 -14.95 7.70
CA PRO A 57 8.71 -14.44 7.49
C PRO A 57 8.23 -13.42 8.54
N ASP A 58 8.43 -13.70 9.83
CA ASP A 58 7.99 -12.82 10.92
C ASP A 58 8.70 -11.46 10.88
N ILE A 59 9.96 -11.44 10.47
CA ILE A 59 10.77 -10.20 10.38
C ILE A 59 10.43 -9.46 9.08
N ALA A 60 10.29 -10.19 7.98
CA ALA A 60 9.87 -9.66 6.70
C ALA A 60 8.52 -8.95 6.82
N GLU A 61 7.53 -9.57 7.48
CA GLU A 61 6.20 -8.98 7.66
C GLU A 61 6.26 -7.66 8.45
N ALA A 62 6.96 -7.64 9.59
CA ALA A 62 7.10 -6.44 10.40
C ALA A 62 7.80 -5.29 9.66
N ARG A 63 8.87 -5.59 8.92
CA ARG A 63 9.59 -4.60 8.13
C ARG A 63 8.79 -4.13 6.93
N MET A 64 8.10 -5.03 6.23
CA MET A 64 7.24 -4.67 5.10
C MET A 64 6.07 -3.81 5.55
N THR A 65 5.47 -4.06 6.72
CA THR A 65 4.47 -3.16 7.32
C THR A 65 5.04 -1.75 7.45
N SER A 66 6.24 -1.61 8.04
CA SER A 66 6.88 -0.30 8.17
C SER A 66 7.18 0.34 6.82
N ALA A 67 7.68 -0.42 5.85
CA ALA A 67 8.03 0.07 4.51
C ALA A 67 6.79 0.57 3.76
N VAL A 68 5.68 -0.17 3.84
CA VAL A 68 4.38 0.21 3.26
C VAL A 68 3.84 1.49 3.88
N ILE A 69 3.84 1.59 5.21
CA ILE A 69 3.36 2.79 5.91
C ILE A 69 4.20 4.01 5.50
N THR A 70 5.53 3.90 5.57
CA THR A 70 6.44 4.99 5.19
C THR A 70 6.21 5.43 3.74
N ALA A 71 6.15 4.48 2.80
CA ALA A 71 5.95 4.79 1.39
C ALA A 71 4.62 5.53 1.13
N ILE A 72 3.52 5.10 1.77
CA ILE A 72 2.23 5.76 1.61
C ILE A 72 2.24 7.16 2.23
N VAL A 73 2.78 7.31 3.44
CA VAL A 73 2.85 8.61 4.13
C VAL A 73 3.68 9.63 3.34
N GLU A 74 4.79 9.19 2.73
CA GLU A 74 5.67 10.06 1.95
C GLU A 74 5.10 10.40 0.56
N GLN A 75 4.38 9.48 -0.08
CA GLN A 75 3.99 9.61 -1.50
C GLN A 75 2.52 9.99 -1.69
N ASP A 76 1.62 9.69 -0.75
CA ASP A 76 0.25 10.22 -0.73
C ASP A 76 -0.17 10.63 0.70
N PRO A 77 0.21 11.84 1.16
CA PRO A 77 0.00 12.29 2.53
C PRO A 77 -1.48 12.51 2.89
N ARG A 78 -2.40 12.38 1.93
CA ARG A 78 -3.85 12.44 2.17
C ARG A 78 -4.37 11.17 2.83
N ALA A 79 -3.63 10.07 2.77
CA ALA A 79 -3.97 8.79 3.38
C ALA A 79 -3.29 8.61 4.74
N LEU A 80 -4.08 8.59 5.81
CA LEU A 80 -3.61 8.17 7.13
C LEU A 80 -3.80 6.65 7.26
N VAL A 81 -2.70 5.90 7.17
CA VAL A 81 -2.72 4.44 7.33
C VAL A 81 -3.05 4.06 8.77
N THR A 82 -4.06 3.21 8.93
CA THR A 82 -4.55 2.74 10.24
C THR A 82 -4.16 1.30 10.53
N ASP A 83 -4.00 0.48 9.49
CA ASP A 83 -3.72 -0.95 9.59
C ASP A 83 -3.07 -1.42 8.29
N VAL A 84 -2.09 -2.31 8.41
CA VAL A 84 -1.49 -3.05 7.30
C VAL A 84 -1.46 -4.51 7.71
N SER A 85 -2.03 -5.35 6.87
CA SER A 85 -2.04 -6.80 7.06
C SER A 85 -1.61 -7.48 5.77
N PHE A 86 -1.13 -8.71 5.85
CA PHE A 86 -0.77 -9.49 4.67
C PHE A 86 -1.67 -10.71 4.57
N LEU A 87 -2.38 -10.84 3.45
CA LEU A 87 -3.15 -12.04 3.16
C LEU A 87 -2.26 -13.00 2.37
N ALA A 88 -2.11 -14.20 2.91
CA ALA A 88 -1.45 -15.31 2.23
C ALA A 88 -2.48 -16.40 1.93
N SER A 89 -2.78 -16.62 0.65
CA SER A 89 -3.39 -17.88 0.23
C SER A 89 -2.38 -19.03 0.38
N ALA A 90 -2.84 -20.29 0.34
CA ALA A 90 -1.93 -21.45 0.33
C ALA A 90 -0.94 -21.39 -0.85
N GLU A 91 -1.38 -20.84 -1.99
CA GLU A 91 -0.52 -20.59 -3.14
C GLU A 91 0.51 -19.50 -2.83
N ASP A 92 0.09 -18.37 -2.25
CA ASP A 92 1.00 -17.27 -1.91
C ASP A 92 2.08 -17.72 -0.91
N ALA A 93 1.70 -18.51 0.10
CA ALA A 93 2.66 -19.09 1.04
C ALA A 93 3.66 -20.01 0.35
N MET A 94 3.22 -20.82 -0.63
CA MET A 94 4.11 -21.71 -1.39
C MET A 94 5.11 -20.94 -2.26
N TRP A 95 4.71 -19.79 -2.82
CA TRP A 95 5.56 -18.96 -3.67
C TRP A 95 6.24 -17.80 -2.94
N GLY A 96 6.09 -17.70 -1.62
CA GLY A 96 6.64 -16.60 -0.82
C GLY A 96 6.08 -15.22 -1.19
N ARG A 97 4.83 -15.14 -1.66
CA ARG A 97 4.19 -13.87 -2.01
C ARG A 97 3.55 -13.24 -0.79
N MET A 98 3.87 -11.98 -0.53
CA MET A 98 3.17 -11.15 0.46
C MET A 98 2.27 -10.16 -0.26
N ARG A 99 0.95 -10.25 -0.05
CA ARG A 99 -0.03 -9.33 -0.63
C ARG A 99 -0.59 -8.41 0.47
N PRO A 100 -0.20 -7.12 0.49
CA PRO A 100 -0.65 -6.21 1.52
C PRO A 100 -2.13 -5.84 1.33
N VAL A 101 -2.83 -5.73 2.46
CA VAL A 101 -4.16 -5.15 2.60
C VAL A 101 -4.02 -3.97 3.55
N VAL A 102 -4.24 -2.78 3.02
CA VAL A 102 -4.04 -1.51 3.73
C VAL A 102 -5.39 -0.90 4.05
N LYS A 103 -5.61 -0.55 5.32
CA LYS A 103 -6.74 0.26 5.74
C LYS A 103 -6.27 1.67 6.05
N TYR A 104 -6.98 2.67 5.53
CA TYR A 104 -6.62 4.07 5.73
C TYR A 104 -7.88 4.93 5.93
N VAL A 105 -7.68 6.10 6.49
CA VAL A 105 -8.68 7.18 6.58
C VAL A 105 -8.14 8.40 5.85
N LEU A 106 -9.02 9.21 5.26
CA LEU A 106 -8.61 10.46 4.63
C LEU A 106 -8.35 11.52 5.69
N VAL A 107 -7.23 12.24 5.58
CA VAL A 107 -6.82 13.25 6.58
C VAL A 107 -7.85 14.37 6.73
N GLU A 108 -8.52 14.78 5.65
CA GLU A 108 -9.55 15.81 5.68
C GLU A 108 -10.73 15.42 6.60
N GLU A 109 -11.05 14.12 6.72
CA GLU A 109 -12.09 13.62 7.61
C GLU A 109 -11.67 13.57 9.09
N VAL A 110 -10.37 13.71 9.39
CA VAL A 110 -9.83 13.67 10.76
C VAL A 110 -9.90 15.05 11.42
N GLY A 111 -9.87 16.13 10.64
CA GLY A 111 -9.88 17.51 11.14
C GLY A 111 -11.24 18.06 11.57
N GLU A 112 -12.34 17.35 11.27
CA GLU A 112 -13.73 17.78 11.56
C GLU A 112 -14.35 17.10 12.79
N SER A 113 -13.54 16.43 13.63
CA SER A 113 -13.98 15.75 14.87
C SER A 113 -13.58 16.50 16.15
#